data_AF-A0A4Q5LST8-F1
#
_entry.id   AF-A0A4Q5LST8-F1
#
_cell.length_a   1.000
_cell.length_b   1.000
_cell.length_c   1.000
_cell.angle_alpha   90.00
_cell.angle_beta   90.00
_cell.angle_gamma   90.00
#
_symmetry.space_group_name_H-M   'P 1'
#
loop_
_entity.id
_entity.type
_entity.pdbx_description
1 polymer ?
#
loop_
_entity_poly.entity_id
_entity_poly.type
_entity_poly.pdbx_seq_one_letter_code
_entity_poly.pdbx_strand_id
1 'polypeptide(L)'
;MKKIAVYCSFIFALGACNSKNAETQTTDNTTSNADTVATATGPVAETLCFEEKVGKDLTTVSLTIEGNKVTGKMEWLPWEKDQARGTLMGEKKGNEIIADYEYMIEGSNQLEEKIFVLEGDKLLVKSGELEDKNGKLILKDRNKATIGQTLVKVACP
;
A
#
# COMPACT_ATOMS: atom_id res chain seq x y z
N MET A 1 -29.84 36.34 3.22
CA MET A 1 -28.81 37.32 3.61
C MET A 1 -28.80 37.48 5.13
N LYS A 2 -27.80 36.90 5.81
CA LYS A 2 -27.18 37.46 7.02
C LYS A 2 -25.95 36.62 7.32
N LYS A 3 -24.79 37.21 7.06
CA LYS A 3 -23.47 36.65 7.32
C LYS A 3 -23.24 36.77 8.83
N ILE A 4 -22.98 35.66 9.50
CA ILE A 4 -22.44 35.67 10.87
C ILE A 4 -21.04 35.11 10.77
N ALA A 5 -20.09 36.04 10.72
CA ALA A 5 -18.69 35.78 10.93
C ALA A 5 -18.46 35.65 12.44
N VAL A 6 -17.86 34.55 12.88
CA VAL A 6 -17.22 34.47 14.19
C VAL A 6 -15.81 33.94 13.97
N TYR A 7 -14.87 34.87 14.06
CA TYR A 7 -13.45 34.66 14.21
C TYR A 7 -13.15 34.54 15.71
N CYS A 8 -12.42 33.51 16.11
CA CYS A 8 -11.60 33.40 17.33
C CYS A 8 -11.12 31.94 17.41
N SER A 9 -9.89 31.59 17.72
CA SER A 9 -8.64 32.30 17.93
C SER A 9 -7.57 31.21 17.87
N PHE A 10 -6.42 31.60 17.36
CA PHE A 10 -5.19 30.83 17.26
C PHE A 10 -4.69 30.42 18.66
N ILE A 11 -4.37 29.13 18.89
CA ILE A 11 -3.38 28.73 19.89
C ILE A 11 -2.45 27.71 19.23
N PHE A 12 -1.27 28.20 18.88
CA PHE A 12 -0.06 27.44 18.60
C PHE A 12 0.53 26.95 19.93
N ALA A 13 0.88 25.67 20.01
CA ALA A 13 1.85 25.18 21.00
C ALA A 13 2.93 24.38 20.26
N LEU A 14 4.16 24.86 20.35
CA LEU A 14 5.38 24.26 19.78
C LEU A 14 6.18 23.56 20.89
N GLY A 15 6.72 22.38 20.57
CA GLY A 15 7.98 21.78 21.05
C GLY A 15 8.07 21.38 22.54
N ALA A 16 8.76 20.32 22.96
CA ALA A 16 9.82 19.53 22.33
C ALA A 16 9.94 18.17 23.04
N CYS A 17 10.29 17.09 22.32
CA CYS A 17 10.76 15.85 22.94
C CYS A 17 12.24 15.65 22.58
N ASN A 18 13.09 15.64 23.61
CA ASN A 18 14.53 15.47 23.49
C ASN A 18 14.86 13.98 23.39
N SER A 19 15.57 13.59 22.34
CA SER A 19 16.21 12.29 22.19
C SER A 19 17.46 12.18 23.06
N LYS A 20 17.60 11.10 23.82
CA LYS A 20 18.90 10.64 24.35
C LYS A 20 19.02 9.12 24.21
N ASN A 21 20.04 8.72 23.45
CA ASN A 21 20.61 7.37 23.40
C ASN A 21 21.62 7.18 24.56
N ALA A 22 21.76 5.94 25.04
CA ALA A 22 22.98 5.27 25.51
C ALA A 22 22.56 3.96 26.24
N GLU A 23 22.83 2.77 25.68
CA GLU A 23 24.06 1.96 25.83
C GLU A 23 23.83 0.83 26.88
N THR A 24 23.60 -0.41 26.42
CA THR A 24 24.53 -1.57 26.37
C THR A 24 24.77 -2.28 27.70
N GLN A 25 24.43 -3.59 27.74
CA GLN A 25 25.19 -4.73 28.32
C GLN A 25 24.33 -6.00 28.09
N THR A 26 24.75 -6.97 27.26
CA THR A 26 25.79 -8.01 27.40
C THR A 26 25.47 -9.08 28.44
N THR A 27 25.00 -10.25 27.98
CA THR A 27 25.30 -11.64 28.42
C THR A 27 24.45 -12.55 27.47
N ASP A 28 24.84 -13.72 26.98
CA ASP A 28 25.81 -14.72 27.44
C ASP A 28 26.22 -15.68 26.30
N ASN A 29 27.31 -16.40 26.58
CA ASN A 29 28.05 -17.40 25.80
C ASN A 29 27.25 -18.67 25.43
N THR A 30 27.61 -19.32 24.31
CA THR A 30 28.03 -20.76 24.20
C THR A 30 27.62 -21.44 22.87
N THR A 31 28.62 -21.60 21.99
CA THR A 31 29.12 -22.81 21.30
C THR A 31 28.18 -23.87 20.66
N SER A 32 28.46 -24.07 19.35
CA SER A 32 28.41 -25.30 18.51
C SER A 32 27.15 -26.16 18.41
N ASN A 33 26.62 -26.28 17.19
CA ASN A 33 27.05 -27.37 16.30
C ASN A 33 26.61 -27.11 14.86
N ALA A 34 27.51 -27.43 13.94
CA ALA A 34 27.22 -27.63 12.54
C ALA A 34 26.32 -28.86 12.38
N ASP A 35 25.24 -28.74 11.62
CA ASP A 35 24.90 -29.78 10.64
C ASP A 35 23.81 -29.31 9.67
N THR A 36 24.06 -29.67 8.40
CA THR A 36 23.11 -29.71 7.29
C THR A 36 22.56 -28.38 6.76
N VAL A 37 23.31 -27.76 5.85
CA VAL A 37 22.75 -26.80 4.87
C VAL A 37 21.89 -27.61 3.89
N ALA A 38 20.65 -27.87 4.29
CA ALA A 38 19.59 -28.00 3.32
C ALA A 38 19.40 -26.61 2.72
N THR A 39 19.80 -26.41 1.47
CA THR A 39 19.40 -25.23 0.70
C THR A 39 17.89 -25.31 0.53
N ALA A 40 17.16 -24.82 1.53
CA ALA A 40 15.80 -24.35 1.33
C ALA A 40 15.93 -23.17 0.37
N THR A 41 15.72 -23.43 -0.93
CA THR A 41 15.35 -22.36 -1.85
C THR A 41 14.01 -21.84 -1.36
N GLY A 42 14.06 -20.88 -0.44
CA GLY A 42 12.91 -20.08 -0.07
C GLY A 42 12.29 -19.44 -1.32
N PRO A 43 11.03 -19.03 -1.26
CA PRO A 43 10.38 -18.37 -2.38
C PRO A 43 11.25 -17.22 -2.89
N VAL A 44 11.64 -17.27 -4.15
CA VAL A 44 12.33 -16.15 -4.80
C VAL A 44 11.32 -15.02 -4.93
N ALA A 45 11.67 -13.85 -4.41
CA ALA A 45 10.83 -12.66 -4.55
C ALA A 45 10.85 -12.16 -6.01
N GLU A 46 9.67 -11.99 -6.60
CA GLU A 46 9.47 -11.36 -7.90
C GLU A 46 8.97 -9.94 -7.70
N THR A 47 9.54 -8.95 -8.41
CA THR A 47 9.05 -7.57 -8.40
C THR A 47 8.47 -7.21 -9.76
N LEU A 48 7.24 -6.69 -9.75
CA LEU A 48 6.48 -6.28 -10.92
C LEU A 48 6.06 -4.81 -10.77
N CYS A 49 6.15 -4.04 -11.87
CA CYS A 49 5.76 -2.64 -11.89
C CYS A 49 4.76 -2.38 -13.02
N PHE A 50 3.74 -1.59 -12.74
CA PHE A 50 2.65 -1.27 -13.64
C PHE A 50 2.34 0.22 -13.60
N GLU A 51 1.86 0.77 -14.71
CA GLU A 51 1.38 2.14 -14.78
C GLU A 51 0.10 2.27 -15.62
N GLU A 52 -0.70 3.29 -15.32
CA GLU A 52 -1.73 3.81 -16.22
C GLU A 52 -1.51 5.32 -16.38
N LYS A 53 -1.53 5.79 -17.63
CA LYS A 53 -1.46 7.21 -17.97
C LYS A 53 -2.77 7.63 -18.63
N VAL A 54 -3.45 8.60 -18.04
CA VAL A 54 -4.68 9.19 -18.60
C VAL A 54 -4.47 10.69 -18.72
N GLY A 55 -4.16 11.15 -19.93
CA GLY A 55 -3.75 12.54 -20.14
C GLY A 55 -2.46 12.86 -19.36
N LYS A 56 -2.56 13.73 -18.36
CA LYS A 56 -1.45 14.08 -17.45
C LYS A 56 -1.47 13.31 -16.13
N ASP A 57 -2.54 12.57 -15.86
CA ASP A 57 -2.68 11.80 -14.64
C ASP A 57 -1.90 10.49 -14.77
N LEU A 58 -1.29 10.06 -13.67
CA LEU A 58 -0.48 8.85 -13.59
C LEU A 58 -0.93 8.00 -12.40
N THR A 59 -1.18 6.71 -12.63
CA THR A 59 -1.26 5.73 -11.54
C THR A 59 -0.08 4.78 -11.67
N THR A 60 0.64 4.52 -10.59
CA THR A 60 1.70 3.50 -10.56
C THR A 60 1.42 2.46 -9.48
N VAL A 61 1.77 1.21 -9.76
CA VAL A 61 1.71 0.11 -8.80
C VAL A 61 2.99 -0.71 -8.91
N SER A 62 3.68 -0.91 -7.79
CA SER A 62 4.74 -1.89 -7.67
C SER A 62 4.31 -3.00 -6.71
N LEU A 63 4.60 -4.25 -7.07
CA LEU A 63 4.28 -5.43 -6.29
C LEU A 63 5.54 -6.28 -6.13
N THR A 64 5.88 -6.63 -4.90
CA THR A 64 6.88 -7.66 -4.57
C THR A 64 6.14 -8.88 -4.05
N ILE A 65 6.31 -10.00 -4.74
CA ILE A 65 5.61 -11.26 -4.49
C ILE A 65 6.62 -12.29 -4.03
N GLU A 66 6.47 -12.76 -2.79
CA GLU A 66 7.30 -13.79 -2.18
C GLU A 66 6.40 -14.96 -1.75
N GLY A 67 6.30 -15.96 -2.62
CA GLY A 67 5.31 -17.03 -2.47
C GLY A 67 3.89 -16.47 -2.61
N ASN A 68 3.10 -16.56 -1.53
CA ASN A 68 1.76 -15.97 -1.50
C ASN A 68 1.74 -14.55 -0.91
N LYS A 69 2.81 -14.13 -0.23
CA LYS A 69 2.87 -12.81 0.39
C LYS A 69 3.09 -11.75 -0.67
N VAL A 70 2.31 -10.68 -0.61
CA VAL A 70 2.45 -9.52 -1.50
C VAL A 70 2.69 -8.28 -0.66
N THR A 71 3.73 -7.54 -0.99
CA THR A 71 3.93 -6.15 -0.54
C THR A 71 4.04 -5.24 -1.77
N GLY A 72 3.90 -3.93 -1.58
CA GLY A 72 3.98 -3.03 -2.71
C GLY A 72 3.75 -1.57 -2.37
N LYS A 73 3.71 -0.76 -3.43
CA LYS A 73 3.29 0.64 -3.37
C LYS A 73 2.27 0.90 -4.45
N MET A 74 1.33 1.79 -4.16
CA MET A 74 0.41 2.33 -5.14
C MET A 74 0.37 3.84 -4.99
N GLU A 75 0.53 4.55 -6.10
CA GLU A 75 0.44 6.00 -6.17
C GLU A 75 -0.59 6.39 -7.24
N TRP A 76 -1.56 7.19 -6.83
CA TRP A 76 -2.48 7.88 -7.73
C TRP A 76 -2.08 9.36 -7.76
N LEU A 77 -1.58 9.78 -8.92
CA LEU A 77 -0.93 11.06 -9.17
C LEU A 77 -1.70 11.86 -10.22
N PRO A 78 -2.90 12.37 -9.88
CA PRO A 78 -3.62 13.30 -10.75
C PRO A 78 -2.85 14.63 -10.89
N TRP A 79 -2.99 15.30 -12.03
CA TRP A 79 -2.30 16.57 -12.30
C TRP A 79 -2.88 17.75 -11.51
N GLU A 80 -4.22 17.79 -11.35
CA GLU A 80 -4.94 18.95 -10.81
C GLU A 80 -5.58 18.69 -9.43
N LYS A 81 -5.45 17.47 -8.91
CA LYS A 81 -6.03 17.06 -7.63
C LYS A 81 -4.96 16.64 -6.65
N ASP A 82 -5.36 16.47 -5.40
CA ASP A 82 -4.50 15.92 -4.37
C ASP A 82 -4.20 14.45 -4.65
N GLN A 83 -2.94 14.10 -4.42
CA GLN A 83 -2.39 12.80 -4.75
C GLN A 83 -2.64 11.82 -3.62
N ALA A 84 -2.88 10.55 -3.96
CA ALA A 84 -2.91 9.46 -2.98
C ALA A 84 -1.65 8.62 -3.11
N ARG A 85 -0.97 8.38 -2.00
CA ARG A 85 0.22 7.52 -1.96
C ARG A 85 0.15 6.59 -0.78
N GLY A 86 0.54 5.34 -1.00
CA GLY A 86 0.44 4.34 0.04
C GLY A 86 1.16 3.05 -0.26
N THR A 87 1.09 2.15 0.71
CA THR A 87 1.67 0.81 0.66
C THR A 87 0.59 -0.24 0.52
N LEU A 88 0.93 -1.33 -0.14
CA LEU A 88 0.10 -2.52 -0.28
C LEU A 88 0.67 -3.64 0.59
N MET A 89 -0.20 -4.31 1.34
CA MET A 89 0.13 -5.55 2.03
C MET A 89 -1.01 -6.54 1.87
N GLY A 90 -0.74 -7.74 1.36
CA GLY A 90 -1.79 -8.70 1.06
C GLY A 90 -1.27 -10.06 0.66
N GLU A 91 -2.16 -10.81 0.03
CA GLU A 91 -1.89 -12.17 -0.41
C GLU A 91 -2.33 -12.41 -1.85
N LYS A 92 -1.57 -13.27 -2.54
CA LYS A 92 -1.85 -13.75 -3.89
C LYS A 92 -2.48 -15.14 -3.85
N LYS A 93 -3.56 -15.33 -4.59
CA LYS A 93 -4.20 -16.63 -4.83
C LYS A 93 -4.44 -16.82 -6.34
N GLY A 94 -3.64 -17.68 -6.97
CA GLY A 94 -3.64 -17.79 -8.42
C GLY A 94 -3.17 -16.46 -9.04
N ASN A 95 -4.02 -15.83 -9.85
CA ASN A 95 -3.74 -14.53 -10.46
C ASN A 95 -4.37 -13.35 -9.69
N GLU A 96 -5.23 -13.63 -8.72
CA GLU A 96 -5.87 -12.59 -7.91
C GLU A 96 -4.98 -12.23 -6.72
N ILE A 97 -4.87 -10.94 -6.42
CA ILE A 97 -4.20 -10.40 -5.25
C ILE A 97 -5.23 -9.58 -4.49
N ILE A 98 -5.41 -9.88 -3.21
CA ILE A 98 -6.23 -9.07 -2.31
C ILE A 98 -5.27 -8.42 -1.32
N ALA A 99 -5.25 -7.10 -1.29
CA ALA A 99 -4.31 -6.33 -0.49
C ALA A 99 -4.99 -5.16 0.21
N ASP A 100 -4.44 -4.83 1.37
CA ASP A 100 -4.79 -3.64 2.11
C ASP A 100 -3.91 -2.51 1.61
N TYR A 101 -4.56 -1.46 1.10
CA TYR A 101 -3.94 -0.22 0.68
C TYR A 101 -4.08 0.79 1.80
N GLU A 102 -2.98 1.02 2.51
CA GLU A 102 -2.85 2.09 3.49
C GLU A 102 -2.24 3.30 2.79
N TYR A 103 -3.00 4.39 2.70
CA TYR A 103 -2.61 5.56 1.91
C TYR A 103 -2.97 6.88 2.56
N MET A 104 -2.21 7.92 2.21
CA MET A 104 -2.49 9.28 2.62
C MET A 104 -3.09 10.05 1.43
N ILE A 105 -4.21 10.74 1.68
CA ILE A 105 -4.83 11.68 0.76
C ILE A 105 -5.32 12.89 1.55
N GLU A 106 -5.03 14.11 1.05
CA GLU A 106 -5.42 15.37 1.71
C GLU A 106 -4.97 15.45 3.20
N GLY A 107 -3.85 14.82 3.55
CA GLY A 107 -3.31 14.78 4.91
C GLY A 107 -4.04 13.81 5.86
N SER A 108 -4.95 12.98 5.35
CA SER A 108 -5.65 11.95 6.11
C SER A 108 -5.23 10.55 5.68
N ASN A 109 -5.01 9.66 6.65
CA ASN A 109 -4.72 8.25 6.37
C ASN A 109 -6.03 7.50 6.12
N GLN A 110 -6.01 6.66 5.10
CA GLN A 110 -7.11 5.82 4.67
C GLN A 110 -6.64 4.38 4.60
N LEU A 111 -7.56 3.43 4.80
CA LEU A 111 -7.33 2.01 4.64
C LEU A 111 -8.42 1.42 3.74
N GLU A 112 -8.02 0.86 2.61
CA GLU A 112 -8.94 0.31 1.61
C GLU A 112 -8.48 -1.05 1.11
N GLU A 113 -9.40 -1.98 0.91
CA GLU A 113 -9.14 -3.22 0.19
C GLU A 113 -9.02 -2.95 -1.31
N LYS A 114 -7.89 -3.33 -1.90
CA LYS A 114 -7.70 -3.43 -3.34
C LYS A 114 -7.67 -4.88 -3.76
N ILE A 115 -8.40 -5.18 -4.84
CA ILE A 115 -8.34 -6.49 -5.49
C ILE A 115 -7.76 -6.31 -6.89
N PHE A 116 -6.60 -6.92 -7.11
CA PHE A 116 -5.92 -6.91 -8.39
C PHE A 116 -6.01 -8.27 -9.07
N VAL A 117 -5.98 -8.29 -10.39
CA VAL A 117 -5.84 -9.51 -11.20
C VAL A 117 -4.65 -9.33 -12.15
N LEU A 118 -3.67 -10.22 -12.04
CA LEU A 118 -2.54 -10.31 -12.97
C LEU A 118 -2.99 -11.01 -14.25
N GLU A 119 -2.86 -10.33 -15.39
CA GLU A 119 -3.22 -10.87 -16.70
C GLU A 119 -2.15 -10.51 -17.74
N GLY A 120 -1.15 -11.38 -17.89
CA GLY A 120 0.00 -11.15 -18.77
C GLY A 120 0.75 -9.87 -18.38
N ASP A 121 0.83 -8.93 -19.32
CA ASP A 121 1.46 -7.62 -19.10
C ASP A 121 0.48 -6.56 -18.57
N LYS A 122 -0.61 -6.99 -17.92
CA LYS A 122 -1.60 -6.09 -17.32
C LYS A 122 -1.83 -6.41 -15.84
N LEU A 123 -2.14 -5.36 -15.10
CA LEU A 123 -2.70 -5.41 -13.76
C LEU A 123 -4.09 -4.80 -13.81
N LEU A 124 -5.11 -5.64 -13.67
CA LEU A 124 -6.50 -5.19 -13.63
C LEU A 124 -6.88 -4.88 -12.18
N VAL A 125 -7.52 -3.73 -11.94
CA VAL A 125 -8.02 -3.36 -10.62
C VAL A 125 -9.53 -3.52 -10.61
N LYS A 126 -10.04 -4.33 -9.68
CA LYS A 126 -11.48 -4.47 -9.49
C LYS A 126 -12.04 -3.24 -8.77
N SER A 127 -13.26 -2.87 -9.12
CA SER A 127 -14.00 -1.75 -8.54
C SER A 127 -15.47 -2.10 -8.38
N GLY A 128 -16.14 -1.44 -7.43
CA GLY A 128 -17.53 -1.67 -7.08
C GLY A 128 -17.96 -0.80 -5.90
N GLU A 129 -19.17 -1.04 -5.40
CA GLU A 129 -19.68 -0.36 -4.19
C GLU A 129 -18.81 -0.75 -2.99
N LEU A 130 -18.32 0.25 -2.27
CA LEU A 130 -17.54 0.09 -1.04
C LEU A 130 -18.44 0.26 0.18
N GLU A 131 -18.13 -0.46 1.25
CA GLU A 131 -18.68 -0.24 2.58
C GLU A 131 -17.55 -0.08 3.60
N ASP A 132 -17.78 0.72 4.64
CA ASP A 132 -16.87 0.76 5.79
C ASP A 132 -17.11 -0.45 6.67
N LYS A 133 -16.03 -1.19 6.94
CA LYS A 133 -16.01 -2.27 7.92
C LYS A 133 -14.89 -2.03 8.93
N ASN A 134 -15.24 -1.36 10.02
CA ASN A 134 -14.34 -1.04 11.13
C ASN A 134 -13.18 -0.11 10.70
N GLY A 135 -13.48 0.96 9.95
CA GLY A 135 -12.48 1.93 9.51
C GLY A 135 -11.66 1.48 8.30
N LYS A 136 -12.08 0.39 7.65
CA LYS A 136 -11.50 -0.11 6.39
C LYS A 136 -12.58 -0.13 5.34
N LEU A 137 -12.35 0.55 4.22
CA LEU A 137 -13.21 0.48 3.05
C LEU A 137 -13.01 -0.86 2.34
N ILE A 138 -14.07 -1.62 2.14
CA ILE A 138 -14.03 -2.92 1.45
C ILE A 138 -15.10 -3.02 0.37
N LEU A 139 -14.89 -3.87 -0.63
CA LEU A 139 -15.94 -4.17 -1.61
C LEU A 139 -17.09 -4.91 -0.94
N LYS A 140 -18.29 -4.31 -1.01
CA LYS A 140 -19.52 -4.86 -0.44
C LYS A 140 -19.90 -6.22 -1.03
N ASP A 141 -19.65 -6.40 -2.34
CA ASP A 141 -19.85 -7.67 -3.04
C ASP A 141 -18.75 -7.89 -4.08
N ARG A 142 -17.74 -8.69 -3.71
CA ARG A 142 -16.61 -9.03 -4.59
C ARG A 142 -17.03 -9.77 -5.86
N ASN A 143 -18.17 -10.47 -5.87
CA ASN A 143 -18.66 -11.19 -7.04
C ASN A 143 -19.30 -10.27 -8.08
N LYS A 144 -19.73 -9.08 -7.65
CA LYS A 144 -20.26 -8.02 -8.54
C LYS A 144 -19.20 -7.00 -8.95
N ALA A 145 -17.98 -7.11 -8.43
CA ALA A 145 -16.91 -6.20 -8.78
C ALA A 145 -16.53 -6.36 -10.27
N THR A 146 -16.31 -5.23 -10.93
CA THR A 146 -15.94 -5.16 -12.35
C THR A 146 -14.54 -4.62 -12.49
N ILE A 147 -13.94 -4.74 -13.68
CA ILE A 147 -12.63 -4.11 -13.93
C ILE A 147 -12.84 -2.60 -14.07
N GLY A 148 -12.38 -1.84 -13.07
CA GLY A 148 -12.49 -0.38 -13.05
C GLY A 148 -11.27 0.34 -13.62
N GLN A 149 -10.09 -0.30 -13.56
CA GLN A 149 -8.84 0.25 -14.05
C GLN A 149 -7.96 -0.86 -14.64
N THR A 150 -7.14 -0.52 -15.63
CA THR A 150 -6.16 -1.44 -16.23
C THR A 150 -4.81 -0.75 -16.35
N LEU A 151 -3.81 -1.24 -15.62
CA LEU A 151 -2.44 -0.76 -15.71
C LEU A 151 -1.62 -1.70 -16.59
N VAL A 152 -0.65 -1.16 -17.33
CA VAL A 152 0.27 -1.91 -18.19
C VAL A 152 1.60 -2.12 -17.49
N LYS A 153 2.20 -3.31 -17.68
CA LYS A 153 3.50 -3.65 -17.11
C LYS A 153 4.60 -2.77 -17.72
N VAL A 154 5.51 -2.31 -16.87
CA VAL A 154 6.68 -1.51 -17.24
C VAL A 154 7.92 -2.03 -16.51
N ALA A 155 9.09 -1.56 -16.92
CA ALA A 155 10.31 -1.78 -16.15
C ALA A 155 10.18 -1.13 -14.77
N CYS A 156 10.60 -1.83 -13.73
CA CYS A 156 10.72 -1.23 -12.41
C CYS A 156 11.84 -0.19 -12.38
N PRO A 157 11.65 0.92 -11.65
CA PRO A 157 12.68 1.93 -11.47
C PRO A 157 13.85 1.46 -10.61
#